data_AF-A0A4Q1IF23-F1
#
_entry.id   AF-A0A4Q1IF23-F1
#
_cell.length_a   1.000
_cell.length_b   1.000
_cell.length_c   1.000
_cell.angle_alpha   90.00
_cell.angle_beta   90.00
_cell.angle_gamma   90.00
#
_symmetry.space_group_name_H-M   'P 1'
#
loop_
_entity.id
_entity.type
_entity.pdbx_description
1 polymer ?
#
loop_
_entity_poly.entity_id
_entity_poly.type
_entity_poly.pdbx_seq_one_letter_code
_entity_poly.pdbx_strand_id
1 'polypeptide(L)'
;MSYKRILLKLSGEALMGDRQHGIDPKRLAEYAEEVKTILDQGIEVAIVIGGGNIFRGVAGASNGIDRVQGDYMGMLATAINGLALQSAIEATGAKTRLLTAIKMEQVAEPFIKRRAVRHLEKGRVVIFGCGTGNPYFTTDTAAVLRAIEIGADVILKGTRVDGIYNVDPEKHDDAIKFDTISYKEVIDKGLKIMDITAFALSQENNLPIIVFDMNTKGNLEKVISGKNIGTKVDN
;
A
#
# COMPACT_ATOMS: atom_id res chain seq x y z
N MET A 1 2.00 2.62 -22.31
CA MET A 1 1.75 2.53 -20.85
C MET A 1 2.51 1.34 -20.33
N SER A 2 3.29 1.51 -19.25
CA SER A 2 4.18 0.43 -18.76
C SER A 2 3.45 -0.63 -17.93
N TYR A 3 2.28 -0.29 -17.38
CA TYR A 3 1.52 -1.17 -16.49
C TYR A 3 0.04 -1.11 -16.86
N LYS A 4 -0.63 -2.27 -16.87
CA LYS A 4 -2.08 -2.41 -17.01
C LYS A 4 -2.76 -2.43 -15.65
N ARG A 5 -2.18 -3.14 -14.69
CA ARG A 5 -2.72 -3.34 -13.34
C ARG A 5 -1.65 -3.09 -12.29
N ILE A 6 -1.96 -2.24 -11.33
CA ILE A 6 -1.04 -1.91 -10.24
C ILE A 6 -1.65 -2.26 -8.89
N LEU A 7 -0.80 -2.53 -7.90
CA LEU A 7 -1.19 -2.48 -6.50
C LEU A 7 -0.44 -1.35 -5.79
N LEU A 8 -1.15 -0.32 -5.37
CA LEU A 8 -0.64 0.78 -4.56
C LEU A 8 -0.72 0.39 -3.08
N LYS A 9 0.42 0.25 -2.43
CA LYS A 9 0.52 0.05 -0.99
C LYS A 9 0.79 1.37 -0.29
N LEU A 10 -0.12 1.78 0.56
CA LEU A 10 0.00 2.95 1.42
C LEU A 10 0.20 2.52 2.88
N SER A 11 1.06 3.23 3.61
CA SER A 11 1.10 3.11 5.06
C SER A 11 -0.12 3.83 5.68
N GLY A 12 -0.59 3.38 6.84
CA GLY A 12 -1.71 4.07 7.51
C GLY A 12 -1.33 5.50 7.92
N GLU A 13 -0.07 5.69 8.33
CA GLU A 13 0.51 6.98 8.72
C GLU A 13 0.49 7.99 7.57
N ALA A 14 0.49 7.53 6.32
CA ALA A 14 0.36 8.39 5.15
C ALA A 14 -0.95 9.21 5.16
N LEU A 15 -2.00 8.70 5.82
CA LEU A 15 -3.28 9.40 5.97
C LEU A 15 -3.30 10.45 7.09
N MET A 16 -2.24 10.56 7.91
CA MET A 16 -2.25 11.46 9.06
C MET A 16 -2.00 12.93 8.68
N GLY A 17 -1.34 13.19 7.55
CA GLY A 17 -0.89 14.55 7.22
C GLY A 17 -0.04 15.13 8.36
N ASP A 18 -0.41 16.33 8.81
CA ASP A 18 0.24 17.01 9.94
C ASP A 18 -0.33 16.60 11.31
N ARG A 19 -1.28 15.64 11.36
CA ARG A 19 -1.91 15.17 12.60
C ARG A 19 -1.04 14.13 13.31
N GLN A 20 -1.20 14.03 14.63
CA GLN A 20 -0.54 13.00 15.43
C GLN A 20 -1.27 11.64 15.41
N HIS A 21 -2.55 11.60 15.04
CA HIS A 21 -3.32 10.37 14.88
C HIS A 21 -4.53 10.56 13.96
N GLY A 22 -5.12 9.44 13.52
CA GLY A 22 -6.36 9.44 12.74
C GLY A 22 -6.15 9.72 11.24
N ILE A 23 -7.12 10.39 10.63
CA ILE A 23 -7.16 10.64 9.19
C ILE A 23 -7.27 12.14 8.95
N ASP A 24 -6.38 12.69 8.14
CA ASP A 24 -6.44 14.07 7.64
C ASP A 24 -7.28 14.11 6.34
N PRO A 25 -8.43 14.79 6.34
CA PRO A 25 -9.28 14.93 5.16
C PRO A 25 -8.54 15.52 3.95
N LYS A 26 -7.55 16.41 4.17
CA LYS A 26 -6.79 17.01 3.07
C LYS A 26 -5.90 15.98 2.39
N ARG A 27 -5.10 15.21 3.15
CA ARG A 27 -4.33 14.08 2.60
C ARG A 27 -5.21 13.08 1.88
N LEU A 28 -6.33 12.73 2.48
CA LEU A 28 -7.26 11.75 1.93
C LEU A 28 -7.81 12.19 0.57
N ALA A 29 -8.20 13.46 0.43
CA ALA A 29 -8.66 14.04 -0.83
C ALA A 29 -7.54 14.07 -1.89
N GLU A 30 -6.32 14.45 -1.50
CA GLU A 30 -5.20 14.48 -2.44
C GLU A 30 -4.83 13.08 -2.98
N TYR A 31 -4.87 12.04 -2.15
CA TYR A 31 -4.68 10.67 -2.63
C TYR A 31 -5.81 10.20 -3.52
N ALA A 32 -7.05 10.61 -3.25
CA ALA A 32 -8.17 10.28 -4.12
C ALA A 32 -8.01 10.88 -5.53
N GLU A 33 -7.54 12.13 -5.63
CA GLU A 33 -7.25 12.80 -6.91
C GLU A 33 -6.07 12.16 -7.66
N GLU A 34 -5.00 11.78 -6.96
CA GLU A 34 -3.88 11.03 -7.56
C GLU A 34 -4.38 9.70 -8.16
N VAL A 35 -5.17 8.93 -7.39
CA VAL A 35 -5.75 7.66 -7.86
C VAL A 35 -6.70 7.88 -9.04
N LYS A 36 -7.53 8.94 -9.02
CA LYS A 36 -8.43 9.28 -10.11
C LYS A 36 -7.67 9.58 -11.40
N THR A 37 -6.57 10.33 -11.30
CA THR A 37 -5.69 10.67 -12.43
C THR A 37 -5.17 9.42 -13.12
N ILE A 38 -4.78 8.40 -12.35
CA ILE A 38 -4.33 7.11 -12.89
C ILE A 38 -5.47 6.30 -13.49
N LEU A 39 -6.61 6.26 -12.81
CA LEU A 39 -7.79 5.53 -13.28
C LEU A 39 -8.27 6.05 -14.64
N ASP A 40 -8.20 7.36 -14.86
CA ASP A 40 -8.59 8.01 -16.13
C ASP A 40 -7.67 7.66 -17.30
N GLN A 41 -6.48 7.14 -17.03
CA GLN A 41 -5.58 6.59 -18.03
C GLN A 41 -5.94 5.13 -18.40
N GLY A 42 -7.02 4.58 -17.83
CA GLY A 42 -7.46 3.20 -18.10
C GLY A 42 -6.68 2.13 -17.34
N ILE A 43 -5.92 2.53 -16.32
CA ILE A 43 -5.12 1.62 -15.48
C ILE A 43 -6.00 1.05 -14.37
N GLU A 44 -5.87 -0.25 -14.15
CA GLU A 44 -6.60 -0.97 -13.12
C GLU A 44 -5.89 -0.80 -11.77
N VAL A 45 -6.52 -0.10 -10.82
CA VAL A 45 -5.91 0.28 -9.54
C VAL A 45 -6.45 -0.57 -8.39
N ALA A 46 -5.57 -1.30 -7.73
CA ALA A 46 -5.80 -1.90 -6.43
C ALA A 46 -5.03 -1.15 -5.33
N ILE A 47 -5.58 -1.11 -4.11
CA ILE A 47 -4.98 -0.41 -2.98
C ILE A 47 -4.94 -1.32 -1.75
N VAL A 48 -3.81 -1.34 -1.05
CA VAL A 48 -3.70 -1.83 0.32
C VAL A 48 -3.28 -0.67 1.21
N ILE A 49 -4.03 -0.42 2.29
CA ILE A 49 -3.75 0.65 3.25
C ILE A 49 -3.44 0.06 4.63
N GLY A 50 -2.36 0.52 5.25
CA GLY A 50 -2.00 0.17 6.62
C GLY A 50 -2.93 0.79 7.67
N GLY A 51 -2.88 0.33 8.92
CA GLY A 51 -3.77 0.76 10.01
C GLY A 51 -3.11 1.55 11.13
N GLY A 52 -1.81 1.87 11.01
CA GLY A 52 -1.02 2.34 12.16
C GLY A 52 -1.36 3.76 12.62
N ASN A 53 -1.95 4.61 11.78
CA ASN A 53 -2.50 5.91 12.16
C ASN A 53 -3.65 5.84 13.18
N ILE A 54 -4.36 4.71 13.25
CA ILE A 54 -5.42 4.46 14.22
C ILE A 54 -4.87 3.58 15.34
N PHE A 55 -4.28 2.44 14.99
CA PHE A 55 -3.88 1.44 15.98
C PHE A 55 -2.66 1.85 16.82
N ARG A 56 -1.63 2.53 16.27
CA ARG A 56 -0.47 2.93 17.09
C ARG A 56 -0.81 3.99 18.12
N GLY A 57 -1.81 4.84 17.86
CA GLY A 57 -2.35 5.76 18.87
C GLY A 57 -2.95 5.02 20.07
N VAL A 58 -3.43 3.79 19.86
CA VAL A 58 -3.93 2.88 20.91
C VAL A 58 -2.80 2.02 21.49
N ALA A 59 -1.73 1.76 20.73
CA ALA A 59 -0.61 0.94 21.16
C ALA A 59 0.17 1.54 22.35
N GLY A 60 0.24 2.87 22.45
CA GLY A 60 0.77 3.56 23.64
C GLY A 60 -0.05 3.30 24.91
N ALA A 61 -1.33 2.92 24.77
CA ALA A 61 -2.23 2.54 25.86
C ALA A 61 -2.34 1.01 26.04
N SER A 62 -1.69 0.20 25.20
CA SER A 62 -1.88 -1.24 25.10
C SER A 62 -0.81 -2.09 25.79
N ASN A 63 -0.09 -1.54 26.79
CA ASN A 63 0.84 -2.35 27.59
C ASN A 63 0.08 -3.54 28.19
N GLY A 64 0.35 -4.75 27.70
CA GLY A 64 -0.31 -5.99 28.13
C GLY A 64 -1.36 -6.57 27.18
N ILE A 65 -1.59 -6.00 25.99
CA ILE A 65 -2.45 -6.63 24.98
C ILE A 65 -1.71 -7.79 24.31
N ASP A 66 -2.36 -8.95 24.23
CA ASP A 66 -1.88 -10.11 23.50
C ASP A 66 -1.63 -9.79 22.01
N ARG A 67 -0.56 -10.34 21.45
CA ARG A 67 -0.12 -10.04 20.07
C ARG A 67 -1.22 -10.31 19.04
N VAL A 68 -1.96 -11.42 19.19
CA VAL A 68 -3.03 -11.78 18.25
C VAL A 68 -4.17 -10.77 18.30
N GLN A 69 -4.55 -10.33 19.50
CA GLN A 69 -5.56 -9.27 19.67
C GLN A 69 -5.10 -7.94 19.07
N GLY A 70 -3.85 -7.56 19.31
CA GLY A 70 -3.26 -6.36 18.71
C GLY A 70 -3.28 -6.39 17.18
N ASP A 71 -2.93 -7.53 16.57
CA ASP A 71 -2.98 -7.69 15.11
C ASP A 71 -4.41 -7.62 14.56
N TYR A 72 -5.41 -8.18 15.25
CA TYR A 72 -6.82 -8.00 14.88
C TYR A 72 -7.26 -6.55 14.98
N MET A 73 -6.90 -5.82 16.03
CA MET A 73 -7.17 -4.38 16.13
C MET A 73 -6.52 -3.61 14.98
N GLY A 74 -5.28 -3.96 14.61
CA GLY A 74 -4.60 -3.42 13.43
C GLY A 74 -5.34 -3.73 12.13
N MET A 75 -5.84 -4.96 11.94
CA MET A 75 -6.65 -5.33 10.78
C MET A 75 -7.96 -4.55 10.71
N LEU A 76 -8.66 -4.35 11.83
CA LEU A 76 -9.86 -3.51 11.88
C LEU A 76 -9.54 -2.05 11.53
N ALA A 77 -8.41 -1.52 12.00
CA ALA A 77 -7.95 -0.18 11.64
C ALA A 77 -7.74 -0.02 10.11
N THR A 78 -7.22 -1.05 9.42
CA THR A 78 -7.12 -1.01 7.95
C THR A 78 -8.49 -0.97 7.27
N ALA A 79 -9.52 -1.60 7.84
CA ALA A 79 -10.89 -1.52 7.31
C ALA A 79 -11.47 -0.11 7.49
N ILE A 80 -11.22 0.54 8.63
CA ILE A 80 -11.63 1.94 8.87
C ILE A 80 -10.98 2.87 7.85
N ASN A 81 -9.67 2.75 7.63
CA ASN A 81 -8.98 3.53 6.60
C ASN A 81 -9.49 3.21 5.19
N GLY A 82 -9.81 1.95 4.92
CA GLY A 82 -10.41 1.51 3.66
C GLY A 82 -11.75 2.20 3.38
N LEU A 83 -12.62 2.32 4.38
CA LEU A 83 -13.89 3.05 4.29
C LEU A 83 -13.68 4.54 4.00
N ALA A 84 -12.74 5.18 4.70
CA ALA A 84 -12.43 6.59 4.47
C ALA A 84 -11.92 6.82 3.03
N LEU A 85 -10.97 6.00 2.58
CA LEU A 85 -10.43 6.09 1.23
C LEU A 85 -11.48 5.76 0.16
N GLN A 86 -12.36 4.80 0.43
CA GLN A 86 -13.49 4.48 -0.43
C GLN A 86 -14.36 5.73 -0.66
N SER A 87 -14.76 6.41 0.42
CA SER A 87 -15.61 7.59 0.35
C SER A 87 -14.92 8.75 -0.39
N ALA A 88 -13.62 8.97 -0.16
CA ALA A 88 -12.89 10.05 -0.81
C ALA A 88 -12.72 9.81 -2.33
N ILE A 89 -12.43 8.59 -2.75
CA ILE A 89 -12.35 8.23 -4.17
C ILE A 89 -13.73 8.29 -4.83
N GLU A 90 -14.80 7.88 -4.13
CA GLU A 90 -16.17 8.02 -4.65
C GLU A 90 -16.56 9.50 -4.84
N ALA A 91 -16.05 10.42 -4.01
CA ALA A 91 -16.28 11.85 -4.16
C ALA A 91 -15.66 12.44 -5.44
N THR A 92 -14.63 11.80 -6.03
CA THR A 92 -14.07 12.18 -7.33
C THR A 92 -14.87 11.60 -8.52
N GLY A 93 -15.99 10.91 -8.25
CA GLY A 93 -16.83 10.24 -9.23
C GLY A 93 -16.36 8.84 -9.65
N ALA A 94 -15.25 8.34 -9.09
CA ALA A 94 -14.78 6.99 -9.37
C ALA A 94 -15.60 5.93 -8.62
N LYS A 95 -15.73 4.74 -9.21
CA LYS A 95 -16.39 3.61 -8.56
C LYS A 95 -15.37 2.79 -7.79
N THR A 96 -15.70 2.41 -6.57
CA THR A 96 -14.78 1.67 -5.69
C THR A 96 -15.42 0.42 -5.11
N ARG A 97 -14.61 -0.51 -4.60
CA ARG A 97 -15.06 -1.65 -3.80
C ARG A 97 -14.07 -1.94 -2.69
N LEU A 98 -14.50 -1.85 -1.44
CA LEU A 98 -13.76 -2.35 -0.29
C LEU A 98 -13.98 -3.85 -0.13
N LEU A 99 -12.89 -4.61 -0.18
CA LEU A 99 -12.85 -6.05 0.00
C LEU A 99 -12.06 -6.37 1.27
N THR A 100 -12.63 -7.13 2.20
CA THR A 100 -11.97 -7.47 3.47
C THR A 100 -11.56 -8.93 3.54
N ALA A 101 -10.39 -9.20 4.12
CA ALA A 101 -9.93 -10.57 4.40
C ALA A 101 -10.76 -11.23 5.53
N ILE A 102 -11.19 -10.44 6.52
CA ILE A 102 -12.13 -10.86 7.56
C ILE A 102 -13.54 -10.50 7.10
N LYS A 103 -14.48 -11.45 7.16
CA LYS A 103 -15.86 -11.22 6.71
C LYS A 103 -16.55 -10.18 7.58
N MET A 104 -17.13 -9.16 6.94
CA MET A 104 -17.85 -8.05 7.58
C MET A 104 -19.10 -7.70 6.76
N GLU A 105 -20.13 -8.55 6.84
CA GLU A 105 -21.23 -8.58 5.86
C GLU A 105 -21.94 -7.24 5.62
N GLN A 106 -22.15 -6.44 6.67
CA GLN A 106 -22.82 -5.15 6.57
C GLN A 106 -21.88 -3.99 6.13
N VAL A 107 -20.57 -4.20 6.18
CA VAL A 107 -19.56 -3.13 6.05
C VAL A 107 -18.83 -3.19 4.72
N ALA A 108 -18.39 -4.38 4.31
CA ALA A 108 -17.54 -4.58 3.15
C ALA A 108 -17.74 -5.96 2.50
N GLU A 109 -17.43 -6.07 1.21
CA GLU A 109 -17.50 -7.36 0.54
C GLU A 109 -16.37 -8.28 1.06
N PRO A 110 -16.62 -9.59 1.28
CA PRO A 110 -15.52 -10.50 1.56
C PRO A 110 -14.62 -10.63 0.32
N PHE A 111 -13.31 -10.75 0.54
CA PHE A 111 -12.37 -10.95 -0.56
C PHE A 111 -12.63 -12.29 -1.27
N ILE A 112 -12.86 -12.20 -2.57
CA ILE A 112 -12.91 -13.33 -3.50
C ILE A 112 -12.09 -12.93 -4.73
N LYS A 113 -10.97 -13.62 -5.00
CA LYS A 113 -10.04 -13.34 -6.12
C LYS A 113 -10.77 -12.99 -7.42
N ARG A 114 -11.66 -13.89 -7.89
CA ARG A 114 -12.37 -13.73 -9.17
C ARG A 114 -13.27 -12.48 -9.19
N ARG A 115 -13.84 -12.10 -8.05
CA ARG A 115 -14.67 -10.89 -7.90
C ARG A 115 -13.82 -9.63 -7.90
N ALA A 116 -12.67 -9.65 -7.21
CA ALA A 116 -11.71 -8.55 -7.21
C ALA A 116 -11.22 -8.23 -8.62
N VAL A 117 -10.77 -9.25 -9.36
CA VAL A 117 -10.35 -9.10 -10.78
C VAL A 117 -11.48 -8.55 -11.64
N ARG A 118 -12.72 -9.05 -11.47
CA ARG A 118 -13.88 -8.56 -12.21
C ARG A 118 -14.23 -7.10 -11.92
N HIS A 119 -13.96 -6.61 -10.70
CA HIS A 119 -14.14 -5.20 -10.38
C HIS A 119 -13.08 -4.34 -11.08
N LEU A 120 -11.81 -4.78 -11.06
CA LEU A 120 -10.71 -4.11 -11.75
C LEU A 120 -10.96 -4.00 -13.26
N GLU A 121 -11.36 -5.10 -13.92
CA GLU A 121 -11.72 -5.12 -15.35
C GLU A 121 -12.85 -4.15 -15.72
N LYS A 122 -13.69 -3.76 -14.75
CA LYS A 122 -14.79 -2.80 -14.93
C LYS A 122 -14.38 -1.35 -14.63
N GLY A 123 -13.08 -1.09 -14.45
CA GLY A 123 -12.56 0.23 -14.11
C GLY A 123 -12.95 0.69 -12.70
N ARG A 124 -13.16 -0.24 -11.77
CA ARG A 124 -13.41 0.09 -10.35
C ARG A 124 -12.11 0.00 -9.58
N VAL A 125 -11.88 0.96 -8.68
CA VAL A 125 -10.78 0.88 -7.72
C VAL A 125 -11.11 -0.20 -6.68
N VAL A 126 -10.20 -1.13 -6.45
CA VAL A 126 -10.36 -2.16 -5.42
C VAL A 126 -9.50 -1.81 -4.21
N ILE A 127 -10.10 -1.70 -3.04
CA ILE A 127 -9.40 -1.44 -1.79
C ILE A 127 -9.43 -2.73 -0.97
N PHE A 128 -8.28 -3.19 -0.50
CA PHE A 128 -8.16 -4.37 0.34
C PHE A 128 -7.98 -3.95 1.81
N GLY A 129 -8.93 -4.37 2.66
CA GLY A 129 -8.89 -4.22 4.10
C GLY A 129 -8.61 -5.55 4.83
N CYS A 130 -8.26 -5.43 6.10
CA CYS A 130 -7.93 -6.53 7.02
C CYS A 130 -6.70 -7.37 6.63
N GLY A 131 -5.78 -6.84 5.81
CA GLY A 131 -4.52 -7.48 5.47
C GLY A 131 -4.66 -8.90 4.91
N THR A 132 -3.90 -9.85 5.47
CA THR A 132 -3.99 -11.28 5.11
C THR A 132 -5.16 -12.00 5.80
N GLY A 133 -5.79 -11.36 6.79
CA GLY A 133 -6.77 -11.98 7.69
C GLY A 133 -6.15 -12.80 8.82
N ASN A 134 -4.81 -12.88 8.89
CA ASN A 134 -4.09 -13.66 9.89
C ASN A 134 -3.16 -12.76 10.72
N PRO A 135 -3.09 -12.95 12.06
CA PRO A 135 -2.05 -12.37 12.90
C PRO A 135 -0.64 -12.78 12.44
N TYR A 136 0.39 -12.10 12.94
CA TYR A 136 1.82 -12.30 12.62
C TYR A 136 2.27 -11.85 11.22
N PHE A 137 1.35 -11.38 10.36
CA PHE A 137 1.67 -10.86 9.04
C PHE A 137 1.51 -9.34 8.96
N THR A 138 2.33 -8.71 8.12
CA THR A 138 2.27 -7.26 7.94
C THR A 138 1.33 -6.88 6.78
N THR A 139 1.09 -5.58 6.65
CA THR A 139 0.38 -5.02 5.49
C THR A 139 1.21 -5.06 4.21
N ASP A 140 2.53 -5.15 4.30
CA ASP A 140 3.39 -5.38 3.13
C ASP A 140 3.21 -6.82 2.63
N THR A 141 3.16 -7.81 3.54
CA THR A 141 2.84 -9.20 3.17
C THR A 141 1.49 -9.30 2.47
N ALA A 142 0.47 -8.60 2.99
CA ALA A 142 -0.85 -8.54 2.37
C ALA A 142 -0.82 -7.87 0.98
N ALA A 143 -0.04 -6.80 0.81
CA ALA A 143 0.12 -6.13 -0.48
C ALA A 143 0.72 -7.05 -1.53
N VAL A 144 1.78 -7.78 -1.19
CA VAL A 144 2.40 -8.74 -2.11
C VAL A 144 1.43 -9.87 -2.44
N LEU A 145 0.80 -10.47 -1.43
CA LEU A 145 -0.19 -11.54 -1.62
C LEU A 145 -1.32 -11.12 -2.57
N ARG A 146 -1.95 -9.95 -2.31
CA ARG A 146 -3.08 -9.47 -3.12
C ARG A 146 -2.63 -9.12 -4.53
N ALA A 147 -1.44 -8.55 -4.69
CA ALA A 147 -0.89 -8.20 -6.00
C ALA A 147 -0.68 -9.45 -6.87
N ILE A 148 -0.13 -10.53 -6.30
CA ILE A 148 0.01 -11.82 -6.98
C ILE A 148 -1.37 -12.40 -7.34
N GLU A 149 -2.32 -12.40 -6.40
CA GLU A 149 -3.65 -12.97 -6.63
C GLU A 149 -4.44 -12.24 -7.70
N ILE A 150 -4.32 -10.91 -7.79
CA ILE A 150 -4.95 -10.14 -8.87
C ILE A 150 -4.07 -10.08 -10.12
N GLY A 151 -2.85 -10.62 -10.14
CA GLY A 151 -1.95 -10.49 -11.29
C GLY A 151 -1.64 -9.03 -11.61
N ALA A 152 -1.25 -8.25 -10.61
CA ALA A 152 -0.72 -6.91 -10.82
C ALA A 152 0.67 -6.99 -11.46
N ASP A 153 0.98 -6.00 -12.29
CA ASP A 153 2.26 -5.91 -13.00
C ASP A 153 3.37 -5.37 -12.07
N VAL A 154 3.00 -4.60 -11.04
CA VAL A 154 3.93 -3.96 -10.11
C VAL A 154 3.25 -3.61 -8.78
N ILE A 155 4.03 -3.64 -7.70
CA ILE A 155 3.66 -3.06 -6.40
C ILE A 155 4.29 -1.68 -6.30
N LEU A 156 3.47 -0.66 -6.11
CA LEU A 156 3.91 0.71 -5.83
C LEU A 156 3.82 0.93 -4.32
N LYS A 157 4.96 0.93 -3.63
CA LYS A 157 5.03 1.16 -2.18
C LYS A 157 5.25 2.65 -1.91
N GLY A 158 4.17 3.35 -1.56
CA GLY A 158 4.21 4.76 -1.19
C GLY A 158 4.81 4.96 0.20
N THR A 159 5.93 5.68 0.26
CA THR A 159 6.65 6.03 1.49
C THR A 159 6.72 7.54 1.68
N ARG A 160 7.35 7.98 2.79
CA ARG A 160 7.73 9.40 3.01
C ARG A 160 9.07 9.75 2.38
N VAL A 161 9.98 8.76 2.31
CA VAL A 161 11.24 8.88 1.58
C VAL A 161 11.03 8.56 0.10
N ASP A 162 11.87 9.12 -0.76
CA ASP A 162 11.74 9.08 -2.22
C ASP A 162 12.46 7.89 -2.88
N GLY A 163 12.75 6.83 -2.12
CA GLY A 163 13.39 5.61 -2.61
C GLY A 163 14.07 4.79 -1.52
N ILE A 164 14.96 3.90 -1.96
CA ILE A 164 15.79 3.03 -1.13
C ILE A 164 17.21 3.60 -1.13
N TYR A 165 17.79 3.67 0.06
CA TYR A 165 19.11 4.21 0.30
C TYR A 165 20.02 3.14 0.91
N ASN A 166 21.32 3.31 0.77
CA ASN A 166 22.32 2.45 1.43
C ASN A 166 22.27 2.56 2.97
N VAL A 167 21.90 3.73 3.49
CA VAL A 167 21.70 4.03 4.92
C VAL A 167 20.47 4.92 5.09
N ASP A 168 20.00 5.09 6.34
CA ASP A 168 18.80 5.90 6.64
C ASP A 168 19.05 7.39 6.31
N PRO A 169 18.39 7.96 5.27
CA PRO A 169 18.65 9.33 4.83
C PRO A 169 18.17 10.39 5.82
N GLU A 170 17.32 10.03 6.79
CA GLU A 170 16.92 10.97 7.85
C GLU A 170 17.96 11.08 8.97
N LYS A 171 18.95 10.19 9.00
CA LYS A 171 20.01 10.14 10.03
C LYS A 171 21.42 10.36 9.46
N HIS A 172 21.59 10.18 8.17
CA HIS A 172 22.87 10.16 7.49
C HIS A 172 22.81 11.03 6.23
N ASP A 173 23.50 12.17 6.26
CA ASP A 173 23.54 13.10 5.13
C ASP A 173 24.28 12.54 3.90
N ASP A 174 25.11 11.50 4.10
CA ASP A 174 25.85 10.79 3.05
C ASP A 174 25.06 9.61 2.45
N ALA A 175 23.76 9.52 2.72
CA ALA A 175 22.90 8.49 2.17
C ALA A 175 22.81 8.61 0.63
N ILE A 176 23.15 7.51 -0.06
CA ILE A 176 23.11 7.38 -1.51
C ILE A 176 21.88 6.58 -1.90
N LYS A 177 21.02 7.19 -2.73
CA LYS A 177 19.83 6.56 -3.27
C LYS A 177 20.19 5.59 -4.41
N PHE A 178 19.52 4.45 -4.45
CA PHE A 178 19.56 3.55 -5.59
C PHE A 178 18.46 3.92 -6.59
N ASP A 179 18.76 3.87 -7.89
CA ASP A 179 17.72 3.97 -8.93
C ASP A 179 17.06 2.60 -9.17
N THR A 180 17.89 1.56 -9.26
CA THR A 180 17.50 0.16 -9.39
C THR A 180 18.31 -0.68 -8.43
N ILE A 181 17.73 -1.72 -7.83
CA ILE A 181 18.43 -2.67 -6.96
C ILE A 181 17.79 -4.05 -7.07
N SER A 182 18.59 -5.10 -7.16
CA SER A 182 18.03 -6.45 -7.25
C SER A 182 17.49 -6.97 -5.90
N TYR A 183 16.57 -7.94 -5.93
CA TYR A 183 16.13 -8.62 -4.70
C TYR A 183 17.31 -9.17 -3.90
N LYS A 184 18.29 -9.77 -4.59
CA LYS A 184 19.47 -10.33 -3.95
C LYS A 184 20.30 -9.27 -3.25
N GLU A 185 20.55 -8.13 -3.90
CA GLU A 185 21.34 -7.04 -3.31
C GLU A 185 20.68 -6.44 -2.08
N VAL A 186 19.35 -6.31 -2.07
CA VAL A 186 18.61 -5.85 -0.88
C VAL A 186 18.85 -6.78 0.31
N ILE A 187 18.78 -8.10 0.09
CA ILE A 187 18.99 -9.11 1.13
C ILE A 187 20.44 -9.09 1.59
N ASP A 188 21.40 -9.12 0.65
CA ASP A 188 22.84 -9.16 0.93
C ASP A 188 23.31 -7.91 1.70
N LYS A 189 22.74 -6.74 1.39
CA LYS A 189 23.02 -5.47 2.07
C LYS A 189 22.19 -5.26 3.35
N GLY A 190 21.24 -6.14 3.65
CA GLY A 190 20.35 -6.02 4.82
C GLY A 190 19.45 -4.79 4.80
N LEU A 191 19.05 -4.30 3.62
CA LEU A 191 18.23 -3.10 3.47
C LEU A 191 16.78 -3.37 3.88
N LYS A 192 16.25 -2.54 4.78
CA LYS A 192 14.90 -2.71 5.35
C LYS A 192 13.84 -2.01 4.49
N ILE A 193 13.34 -2.69 3.46
CA ILE A 193 12.30 -2.16 2.56
C ILE A 193 10.89 -2.57 3.00
N MET A 194 10.75 -3.86 3.31
CA MET A 194 9.54 -4.53 3.82
C MET A 194 9.98 -5.70 4.70
N ASP A 195 9.05 -6.37 5.35
CA ASP A 195 9.39 -7.61 6.07
C ASP A 195 9.89 -8.69 5.10
N ILE A 196 10.78 -9.55 5.60
CA ILE A 196 11.45 -10.57 4.78
C ILE A 196 10.45 -11.54 4.13
N THR A 197 9.32 -11.82 4.79
CA THR A 197 8.27 -12.70 4.26
C THR A 197 7.60 -12.09 3.03
N ALA A 198 7.23 -10.81 3.10
CA ALA A 198 6.71 -10.07 1.94
C ALA A 198 7.73 -10.02 0.80
N PHE A 199 8.99 -9.76 1.14
CA PHE A 199 10.06 -9.62 0.15
C PHE A 199 10.35 -10.94 -0.60
N ALA A 200 10.47 -12.05 0.15
CA ALA A 200 10.66 -13.37 -0.43
C ALA A 200 9.48 -13.77 -1.33
N LEU A 201 8.24 -13.52 -0.88
CA LEU A 201 7.05 -13.82 -1.68
C LEU A 201 7.02 -13.02 -3.00
N SER A 202 7.48 -11.77 -2.99
CA SER A 202 7.58 -10.92 -4.19
C SER A 202 8.67 -11.43 -5.14
N GLN A 203 9.83 -11.79 -4.61
CA GLN A 203 10.95 -12.35 -5.38
C GLN A 203 10.56 -13.66 -6.07
N GLU A 204 9.98 -14.61 -5.34
CA GLU A 204 9.57 -15.93 -5.85
C GLU A 204 8.56 -15.82 -7.00
N ASN A 205 7.78 -14.73 -7.05
CA ASN A 205 6.78 -14.48 -8.08
C ASN A 205 7.24 -13.48 -9.15
N ASN A 206 8.51 -13.06 -9.13
CA ASN A 206 9.10 -12.07 -10.04
C ASN A 206 8.26 -10.77 -10.11
N LEU A 207 7.64 -10.37 -9.00
CA LEU A 207 6.70 -9.25 -8.97
C LEU A 207 7.40 -7.97 -8.54
N PRO A 208 7.75 -7.05 -9.46
CA PRO A 208 8.58 -5.89 -9.14
C PRO A 208 7.94 -4.96 -8.11
N ILE A 209 8.79 -4.30 -7.33
CA ILE A 209 8.39 -3.30 -6.33
C ILE A 209 9.02 -1.97 -6.70
N ILE A 210 8.24 -0.89 -6.66
CA ILE A 210 8.77 0.48 -6.75
C ILE A 210 8.50 1.19 -5.44
N VAL A 211 9.56 1.63 -4.77
CA VAL A 211 9.48 2.43 -3.54
C VAL A 211 9.64 3.89 -3.93
N PHE A 212 8.66 4.73 -3.58
CA PHE A 212 8.65 6.14 -3.99
C PHE A 212 7.93 7.01 -2.97
N ASP A 213 8.20 8.31 -3.00
CA ASP A 213 7.46 9.27 -2.16
C ASP A 213 6.09 9.57 -2.77
N MET A 214 5.06 9.19 -2.03
CA MET A 214 3.65 9.39 -2.39
C MET A 214 3.13 10.79 -2.01
N ASN A 215 3.84 11.52 -1.14
CA ASN A 215 3.39 12.84 -0.69
C ASN A 215 3.69 13.95 -1.70
N THR A 216 4.67 13.72 -2.58
CA THR A 216 4.95 14.63 -3.69
C THR A 216 3.90 14.47 -4.79
N LYS A 217 3.09 15.51 -4.98
CA LYS A 217 2.04 15.58 -6.00
C LYS A 217 2.57 15.25 -7.41
N GLY A 218 1.85 14.37 -8.12
CA GLY A 218 2.15 13.89 -9.46
C GLY A 218 3.21 12.80 -9.52
N ASN A 219 3.80 12.37 -8.40
CA ASN A 219 4.79 11.29 -8.43
C ASN A 219 4.17 9.96 -8.85
N LEU A 220 2.94 9.65 -8.42
CA LEU A 220 2.27 8.41 -8.80
C LEU A 220 2.15 8.29 -10.33
N GLU A 221 1.71 9.36 -10.99
CA GLU A 221 1.63 9.43 -12.46
C GLU A 221 3.01 9.31 -13.12
N LYS A 222 4.03 9.99 -12.59
CA LYS A 222 5.40 9.90 -13.12
C LYS A 222 5.95 8.47 -13.04
N VAL A 223 5.74 7.79 -11.91
CA VAL A 223 6.16 6.38 -11.71
C VAL A 223 5.48 5.48 -12.74
N ILE A 224 4.16 5.61 -12.89
CA ILE A 224 3.35 4.78 -13.79
C ILE A 224 3.67 5.02 -15.26
N SER A 225 4.03 6.25 -15.62
CA SER A 225 4.49 6.60 -16.98
C SER A 225 5.90 6.11 -17.28
N GLY A 226 6.58 5.45 -16.33
CA GLY A 226 7.92 4.87 -16.51
C GLY A 226 9.06 5.86 -16.32
N LYS A 227 8.80 7.04 -15.72
CA LYS A 227 9.89 7.93 -15.32
C LYS A 227 10.64 7.31 -14.15
N ASN A 228 11.95 7.57 -14.08
CA ASN A 228 12.80 7.09 -12.99
C ASN A 228 12.54 7.89 -11.71
N ILE A 229 11.46 7.53 -11.02
CA ILE A 229 11.05 8.08 -9.72
C ILE A 229 11.06 6.93 -8.72
N GLY A 230 11.64 7.17 -7.55
CA GLY A 230 11.77 6.13 -6.55
C GLY A 230 13.01 5.27 -6.76
N THR A 231 12.91 4.04 -6.27
CA THR A 231 13.83 2.95 -6.55
C THR A 231 13.01 1.75 -7.03
N LYS A 232 13.42 1.16 -8.15
CA LYS A 232 12.84 -0.10 -8.64
C LYS A 232 13.61 -1.29 -8.09
N VAL A 233 12.87 -2.27 -7.57
CA VAL A 233 13.37 -3.58 -7.16
C VAL A 233 12.84 -4.63 -8.12
N ASP A 234 13.75 -5.36 -8.75
CA ASP A 234 13.50 -6.48 -9.66
C ASP A 234 14.58 -7.57 -9.51
N ASN A 235 14.50 -8.64 -10.31
CA ASN A 235 15.46 -9.76 -10.25
C ASN A 235 16.75 -9.48 -11.02
#